data_AF-A0A2R6RLQ7-F1
#
_entry.id   AF-A0A2R6RLQ7-F1
#
_cell.length_a   1.000
_cell.length_b   1.000
_cell.length_c   1.000
_cell.angle_alpha   90.00
_cell.angle_beta   90.00
_cell.angle_gamma   90.00
#
_symmetry.space_group_name_H-M   'P 1'
#
loop_
_entity.id
_entity.type
_entity.pdbx_description
1 polymer ?
#
loop_
_entity_poly.entity_id
_entity_poly.type
_entity_poly.pdbx_seq_one_letter_code
_entity_poly.pdbx_strand_id
1 'polypeptide(L)'
;MPSSSSRPISRSVPTSRSNPTVVRTVPRVQQPPTPPRSSPVASTDGDEVEEDQLLEDEPEDDSVDNPKKRRFEALCTALNENPKKAKLCPQYSKAVHEARWIARSISPFLDVDRVIFDGQRLPVDPNGPIAEELQEMSPDEIKHLRKTYTALKDLVTTLREDEECWHGDCESLDLLITTLDGFSGKGRSDDLGQLKREVLGFIPKRNGVDSLALNDQNKSSRGWAHVTTARLLCPCNRLEEFDSNPQKFCRDVENGLIMIMADDLPCFLYPEDKYNPEDVEEGLLRGEYLRSVFRFIYTGPRTATKEAPGPSAGRPGKAKLYNMTRVTPESIAYAAVLGRFSICGQDEWALEDGSYKLEDLFKTIVELFDDPKDPWCIETLEWWNQWVFGSSRAPNIVSANATSVPTVKATLQQQRAARRAALELAANIANASEISSSNGNRNTRDVANTNPAHNFIQPEAAESSEEDD
;
A
#
# COMPACT_ATOMS: atom_id res chain seq x y z
N MET A 1 5.19 66.35 -17.40
CA MET A 1 3.83 66.86 -17.12
C MET A 1 2.85 66.03 -17.94
N PRO A 2 1.82 65.38 -17.36
CA PRO A 2 1.64 64.89 -15.99
C PRO A 2 1.73 63.33 -15.96
N SER A 3 2.40 62.65 -15.02
CA SER A 3 2.22 62.54 -13.57
C SER A 3 0.91 61.88 -13.13
N SER A 4 0.96 60.59 -12.81
CA SER A 4 0.19 60.06 -11.69
C SER A 4 1.05 59.06 -10.91
N SER A 5 1.17 59.36 -9.63
CA SER A 5 2.08 58.78 -8.65
C SER A 5 1.33 57.76 -7.82
N SER A 6 1.93 56.60 -7.54
CA SER A 6 1.56 55.77 -6.40
C SER A 6 2.81 55.08 -5.86
N ARG A 7 3.15 55.46 -4.63
CA ARG A 7 4.32 55.02 -3.86
C ARG A 7 4.15 53.57 -3.36
N PRO A 8 5.26 52.83 -3.15
CA PRO A 8 5.22 51.54 -2.46
C PRO A 8 5.20 51.73 -0.94
N ILE A 9 4.31 51.01 -0.26
CA ILE A 9 4.28 50.93 1.21
C ILE A 9 5.27 49.85 1.64
N SER A 10 6.39 50.31 2.20
CA SER A 10 7.34 49.52 2.99
C SER A 10 6.67 49.10 4.30
N ARG A 11 6.65 47.79 4.61
CA ARG A 11 6.37 47.29 5.96
C ARG A 11 7.62 46.59 6.51
N SER A 12 8.21 47.29 7.46
CA SER A 12 9.33 46.91 8.30
C SER A 12 9.02 45.72 9.22
N VAL A 13 9.98 44.82 9.31
CA VAL A 13 10.16 43.77 10.32
C VAL A 13 10.40 44.39 11.71
N PRO A 14 9.84 43.83 12.80
CA PRO A 14 10.42 43.98 14.12
C PRO A 14 11.11 42.67 14.57
N THR A 15 12.42 42.79 14.75
CA THR A 15 13.27 41.89 15.52
C THR A 15 13.05 42.07 17.03
N SER A 16 12.87 41.00 17.79
CA SER A 16 13.26 40.99 19.22
C SER A 16 13.63 39.58 19.70
N ARG A 17 14.91 39.39 20.04
CA ARG A 17 15.43 38.29 20.88
C ARG A 17 15.37 38.74 22.35
N SER A 18 14.97 37.85 23.27
CA SER A 18 15.71 37.60 24.54
C SER A 18 15.02 36.57 25.46
N ASN A 19 15.63 35.38 25.53
CA ASN A 19 15.94 34.50 26.67
C ASN A 19 14.91 33.95 27.69
N PRO A 20 15.21 32.76 28.26
CA PRO A 20 14.27 31.89 28.96
C PRO A 20 14.32 32.03 30.49
N THR A 21 13.16 31.85 31.15
CA THR A 21 13.05 31.84 32.61
C THR A 21 13.16 30.42 33.17
N VAL A 22 14.22 30.21 33.94
CA VAL A 22 14.44 29.07 34.84
C VAL A 22 13.52 29.23 36.05
N VAL A 23 12.71 28.21 36.38
CA VAL A 23 12.05 28.13 37.70
C VAL A 23 12.45 26.83 38.39
N ARG A 24 12.90 27.04 39.62
CA ARG A 24 13.69 26.19 40.50
C ARG A 24 12.75 25.40 41.42
N THR A 25 12.97 24.10 41.51
CA THR A 25 12.33 23.18 42.46
C THR A 25 12.88 23.38 43.88
N VAL A 26 11.99 23.38 44.88
CA VAL A 26 12.33 23.11 46.29
C VAL A 26 11.21 22.25 46.91
N PRO A 27 11.52 21.14 47.60
CA PRO A 27 10.54 20.18 48.14
C PRO A 27 10.22 20.43 49.63
N ARG A 28 9.04 20.01 50.11
CA ARG A 28 8.80 19.86 51.56
C ARG A 28 7.76 18.79 51.92
N VAL A 29 8.30 17.64 52.35
CA VAL A 29 8.02 16.84 53.57
C VAL A 29 6.58 16.67 54.09
N GLN A 30 6.20 15.39 54.20
CA GLN A 30 5.02 14.76 54.82
C GLN A 30 4.87 15.01 56.33
N GLN A 31 3.64 14.93 56.87
CA GLN A 31 3.31 14.34 58.18
C GLN A 31 1.81 13.89 58.26
N PRO A 32 1.42 12.99 59.20
CA PRO A 32 0.45 11.87 58.98
C PRO A 32 -0.87 11.99 59.82
N PRO A 33 -1.77 10.96 59.87
CA PRO A 33 -3.23 11.10 60.06
C PRO A 33 -3.76 10.82 61.49
N THR A 34 -5.04 11.13 61.76
CA THR A 34 -5.81 10.66 62.96
C THR A 34 -7.35 10.90 62.80
N PRO A 35 -8.26 10.29 63.59
CA PRO A 35 -9.22 9.26 63.13
C PRO A 35 -10.72 9.60 63.50
N PRO A 36 -11.71 8.65 63.48
CA PRO A 36 -13.13 8.94 63.23
C PRO A 36 -13.97 9.23 64.49
N ARG A 37 -15.22 9.69 64.30
CA ARG A 37 -16.21 9.76 65.38
C ARG A 37 -17.61 9.32 64.95
N SER A 38 -18.18 8.51 65.83
CA SER A 38 -19.41 7.72 65.78
C SER A 38 -20.71 8.52 65.94
N SER A 39 -21.82 7.84 65.59
CA SER A 39 -23.25 8.20 65.67
C SER A 39 -23.75 8.70 67.04
N PRO A 40 -25.01 9.20 67.10
CA PRO A 40 -26.00 8.43 67.87
C PRO A 40 -27.41 8.35 67.28
N VAL A 41 -28.12 7.38 67.83
CA VAL A 41 -29.49 6.88 67.65
C VAL A 41 -30.55 7.86 68.18
N ALA A 42 -31.74 7.86 67.56
CA ALA A 42 -33.00 8.16 68.24
C ALA A 42 -34.15 7.36 67.61
N SER A 43 -34.85 6.62 68.46
CA SER A 43 -36.02 5.77 68.20
C SER A 43 -37.33 6.56 68.27
N THR A 44 -38.40 6.04 67.65
CA THR A 44 -39.84 6.11 68.06
C THR A 44 -40.60 5.20 67.07
N ASP A 45 -41.09 4.03 67.50
CA ASP A 45 -42.51 3.75 67.85
C ASP A 45 -43.48 4.28 66.77
N GLY A 46 -44.32 3.52 66.07
CA GLY A 46 -44.87 2.17 66.22
C GLY A 46 -46.31 2.28 65.69
N ASP A 47 -46.70 1.46 64.71
CA ASP A 47 -48.11 1.12 64.45
C ASP A 47 -48.18 -0.07 63.47
N GLU A 48 -48.91 -1.10 63.89
CA GLU A 48 -49.28 -2.30 63.14
C GLU A 48 -50.50 -2.00 62.27
N VAL A 49 -50.47 -2.19 60.94
CA VAL A 49 -51.66 -2.62 60.18
C VAL A 49 -51.29 -3.29 58.84
N GLU A 50 -51.85 -4.49 58.65
CA GLU A 50 -52.26 -5.17 57.40
C GLU A 50 -51.22 -5.69 56.39
N GLU A 51 -51.16 -7.03 56.33
CA GLU A 51 -50.73 -7.82 55.17
C GLU A 51 -51.59 -7.45 53.95
N ASP A 52 -50.98 -6.79 52.97
CA ASP A 52 -51.41 -6.85 51.58
C ASP A 52 -50.23 -7.32 50.74
N GLN A 53 -50.41 -8.49 50.11
CA GLN A 53 -49.50 -9.07 49.14
C GLN A 53 -49.46 -8.18 47.89
N LEU A 54 -48.59 -7.19 47.90
CA LEU A 54 -48.12 -6.53 46.69
C LEU A 54 -46.88 -7.27 46.23
N LEU A 55 -47.00 -7.93 45.08
CA LEU A 55 -45.87 -8.40 44.29
C LEU A 55 -44.97 -7.18 44.04
N GLU A 56 -43.88 -7.08 44.80
CA GLU A 56 -42.75 -6.26 44.41
C GLU A 56 -42.26 -6.87 43.09
N ASP A 57 -42.60 -6.22 41.98
CA ASP A 57 -41.83 -6.33 40.75
C ASP A 57 -40.40 -5.89 41.10
N GLU A 58 -39.60 -6.85 41.54
CA GLU A 58 -38.14 -6.78 41.46
C GLU A 58 -37.83 -6.25 40.05
N PRO A 59 -37.20 -5.07 39.91
CA PRO A 59 -36.67 -4.73 38.61
C PRO A 59 -35.63 -5.82 38.31
N GLU A 60 -35.89 -6.63 37.29
CA GLU A 60 -34.87 -7.43 36.62
C GLU A 60 -33.84 -6.44 36.01
N ASP A 61 -33.02 -5.83 36.86
CA ASP A 61 -31.76 -5.19 36.50
C ASP A 61 -30.71 -6.29 36.31
N ASP A 62 -30.98 -7.17 35.35
CA ASP A 62 -29.93 -7.93 34.68
C ASP A 62 -29.33 -7.04 33.59
N SER A 63 -28.84 -5.85 33.95
CA SER A 63 -27.84 -5.14 33.16
C SER A 63 -26.52 -5.89 33.28
N VAL A 64 -26.44 -7.04 32.61
CA VAL A 64 -25.18 -7.73 32.34
C VAL A 64 -24.27 -6.70 31.68
N ASP A 65 -23.30 -6.17 32.45
CA ASP A 65 -22.31 -5.16 32.04
C ASP A 65 -21.56 -5.68 30.80
N ASN A 66 -22.12 -5.44 29.61
CA ASN A 66 -21.57 -5.93 28.36
C ASN A 66 -20.37 -5.04 28.00
N PRO A 67 -19.13 -5.55 28.11
CA PRO A 67 -17.95 -4.73 27.92
C PRO A 67 -17.85 -4.16 26.49
N LYS A 68 -18.46 -4.83 25.49
CA LYS A 68 -18.50 -4.33 24.10
C LYS A 68 -19.38 -3.09 23.99
N LYS A 69 -20.60 -3.16 24.53
CA LYS A 69 -21.56 -2.04 24.54
C LYS A 69 -20.96 -0.80 25.20
N ARG A 70 -20.30 -0.97 26.34
CA ARG A 70 -19.60 0.13 27.03
C ARG A 70 -18.45 0.74 26.21
N ARG A 71 -17.67 -0.08 25.49
CA ARG A 71 -16.57 0.41 24.62
C ARG A 71 -17.13 1.20 23.43
N PHE A 72 -18.21 0.71 22.82
CA PHE A 72 -18.92 1.37 21.75
C PHE A 72 -19.51 2.72 22.19
N GLU A 73 -20.24 2.76 23.30
CA GLU A 73 -20.83 3.99 23.86
C GLU A 73 -19.76 5.04 24.22
N ALA A 74 -18.64 4.61 24.79
CA ALA A 74 -17.52 5.50 25.09
C ALA A 74 -16.89 6.09 23.82
N LEU A 75 -16.83 5.33 22.73
CA LEU A 75 -16.37 5.83 21.44
C LEU A 75 -17.37 6.81 20.83
N CYS A 76 -18.65 6.48 20.81
CA CYS A 76 -19.71 7.36 20.29
C CYS A 76 -19.71 8.71 21.03
N THR A 77 -19.57 8.67 22.36
CA THR A 77 -19.39 9.87 23.18
C THR A 77 -18.16 10.66 22.73
N ALA A 78 -17.01 10.00 22.58
CA ALA A 78 -15.77 10.66 22.19
C ALA A 78 -15.81 11.26 20.76
N LEU A 79 -16.52 10.63 19.82
CA LEU A 79 -16.70 11.15 18.46
C LEU A 79 -17.45 12.49 18.46
N ASN A 80 -18.43 12.64 19.33
CA ASN A 80 -19.21 13.86 19.50
C ASN A 80 -18.47 14.96 20.30
N GLU A 81 -17.37 14.62 20.97
CA GLU A 81 -16.56 15.58 21.71
C GLU A 81 -15.57 16.34 20.82
N ASN A 82 -15.04 17.45 21.33
CA ASN A 82 -13.94 18.12 20.63
C ASN A 82 -12.68 17.23 20.56
N PRO A 83 -11.85 17.35 19.51
CA PRO A 83 -10.72 16.45 19.27
C PRO A 83 -9.67 16.34 20.39
N LYS A 84 -9.54 17.34 21.28
CA LYS A 84 -8.60 17.26 22.41
C LYS A 84 -9.12 16.35 23.53
N LYS A 85 -10.43 16.37 23.80
CA LYS A 85 -11.06 15.52 24.81
C LYS A 85 -11.24 14.09 24.27
N ALA A 86 -11.67 13.96 23.01
CA ALA A 86 -11.82 12.68 22.32
C ALA A 86 -10.54 11.82 22.38
N LYS A 87 -9.36 12.43 22.28
CA LYS A 87 -8.05 11.74 22.38
C LYS A 87 -7.81 11.06 23.73
N LEU A 88 -8.50 11.45 24.79
CA LEU A 88 -8.41 10.79 26.09
C LEU A 88 -9.13 9.43 26.08
N CYS A 89 -10.08 9.22 25.16
CA CYS A 89 -10.72 7.94 24.92
C CYS A 89 -9.75 6.98 24.17
N PRO A 90 -9.39 5.82 24.75
CA PRO A 90 -8.48 4.87 24.12
C PRO A 90 -8.99 4.35 22.77
N GLN A 91 -10.30 4.13 22.65
CA GLN A 91 -10.97 3.62 21.45
C GLN A 91 -10.84 4.63 20.31
N TYR A 92 -11.12 5.90 20.58
CA TYR A 92 -10.95 6.97 19.59
C TYR A 92 -9.48 7.10 19.16
N SER A 93 -8.54 7.09 20.12
CA SER A 93 -7.11 7.15 19.81
C SER A 93 -6.63 5.97 18.97
N LYS A 94 -7.15 4.75 19.21
CA LYS A 94 -6.87 3.55 18.42
C LYS A 94 -7.43 3.69 17.00
N ALA A 95 -8.71 4.03 16.85
CA ALA A 95 -9.36 4.21 15.55
C ALA A 95 -8.64 5.27 14.71
N VAL A 96 -8.30 6.42 15.30
CA VAL A 96 -7.53 7.49 14.64
C VAL A 96 -6.12 7.03 14.25
N HIS A 97 -5.45 6.24 15.09
CA HIS A 97 -4.14 5.71 14.77
C HIS A 97 -4.21 4.76 13.57
N GLU A 98 -5.13 3.80 13.57
CA GLU A 98 -5.38 2.82 12.50
C GLU A 98 -5.83 3.50 11.20
N ALA A 99 -6.74 4.49 11.29
CA ALA A 99 -7.25 5.25 10.15
C ALA A 99 -6.13 5.91 9.34
N ARG A 100 -5.10 6.42 10.02
CA ARG A 100 -3.95 7.02 9.33
C ARG A 100 -3.24 6.03 8.41
N TRP A 101 -3.37 4.71 8.61
CA TRP A 101 -2.74 3.70 7.77
C TRP A 101 -3.56 3.33 6.52
N ILE A 102 -4.86 3.66 6.47
CA ILE A 102 -5.79 3.28 5.39
C ILE A 102 -5.21 3.61 4.01
N ALA A 103 -4.79 4.87 3.79
CA ALA A 103 -4.22 5.31 2.52
C ALA A 103 -2.98 4.50 2.09
N ARG A 104 -2.16 4.08 3.06
CA ARG A 104 -0.87 3.38 2.83
C ARG A 104 -1.03 1.89 2.57
N SER A 105 -2.10 1.27 3.05
CA SER A 105 -2.30 -0.18 2.96
C SER A 105 -3.46 -0.61 2.08
N ILE A 106 -4.44 0.25 1.86
CA ILE A 106 -5.63 -0.06 1.05
C ILE A 106 -5.64 0.79 -0.21
N SER A 107 -5.89 2.09 -0.10
CA SER A 107 -5.85 3.03 -1.23
C SER A 107 -5.90 4.48 -0.73
N PRO A 108 -5.13 5.42 -1.31
CA PRO A 108 -5.26 6.84 -1.03
C PRO A 108 -6.51 7.48 -1.66
N PHE A 109 -7.30 6.70 -2.39
CA PHE A 109 -8.56 7.07 -3.06
C PHE A 109 -9.75 6.28 -2.51
N LEU A 110 -9.59 5.59 -1.38
CA LEU A 110 -10.66 4.80 -0.79
C LEU A 110 -11.82 5.71 -0.37
N ASP A 111 -12.98 5.49 -0.95
CA ASP A 111 -14.23 6.06 -0.46
C ASP A 111 -14.67 5.25 0.78
N VAL A 112 -14.26 5.74 1.96
CA VAL A 112 -14.51 5.06 3.24
C VAL A 112 -16.01 4.92 3.51
N ASP A 113 -16.78 5.93 3.13
CA ASP A 113 -18.23 6.00 3.31
C ASP A 113 -18.92 4.89 2.52
N ARG A 114 -18.70 4.90 1.19
CA ARG A 114 -19.23 3.89 0.30
C ARG A 114 -18.81 2.47 0.70
N VAL A 115 -17.53 2.28 1.04
CA VAL A 115 -17.00 0.96 1.39
C VAL A 115 -17.63 0.41 2.66
N ILE A 116 -17.91 1.25 3.66
CA ILE A 116 -18.56 0.80 4.90
C ILE A 116 -20.04 0.53 4.65
N PHE A 117 -20.78 1.48 4.07
CA PHE A 117 -22.22 1.33 3.85
C PHE A 117 -22.54 0.19 2.89
N ASP A 118 -21.94 0.16 1.70
CA ASP A 118 -22.22 -0.88 0.71
C ASP A 118 -21.61 -2.21 1.16
N GLY A 119 -20.45 -2.18 1.83
CA GLY A 119 -19.76 -3.36 2.31
C GLY A 119 -20.56 -4.16 3.35
N GLN A 120 -21.26 -3.49 4.26
CA GLN A 120 -22.15 -4.12 5.25
C GLN A 120 -23.33 -4.87 4.60
N ARG A 121 -23.74 -4.48 3.38
CA ARG A 121 -24.83 -5.11 2.63
C ARG A 121 -24.40 -6.37 1.87
N LEU A 122 -23.09 -6.66 1.83
CA LEU A 122 -22.59 -7.85 1.14
C LEU A 122 -22.95 -9.14 1.92
N PRO A 123 -23.42 -10.18 1.23
CA PRO A 123 -23.69 -11.46 1.88
C PRO A 123 -22.40 -12.08 2.41
N VAL A 124 -22.48 -12.78 3.55
CA VAL A 124 -21.34 -13.51 4.13
C VAL A 124 -20.79 -14.55 3.15
N ASP A 125 -21.69 -15.32 2.53
CA ASP A 125 -21.35 -16.19 1.40
C ASP A 125 -21.16 -15.33 0.13
N PRO A 126 -19.98 -15.34 -0.51
CA PRO A 126 -19.75 -14.65 -1.77
C PRO A 126 -20.69 -15.07 -2.91
N ASN A 127 -21.27 -16.27 -2.83
CA ASN A 127 -22.24 -16.78 -3.81
C ASN A 127 -23.70 -16.56 -3.37
N GLY A 128 -23.92 -15.91 -2.22
CA GLY A 128 -25.24 -15.57 -1.72
C GLY A 128 -25.94 -14.49 -2.56
N PRO A 129 -27.24 -14.26 -2.32
CA PRO A 129 -27.98 -13.22 -3.02
C PRO A 129 -27.41 -11.84 -2.67
N ILE A 130 -27.22 -11.01 -3.71
CA ILE A 130 -26.78 -9.63 -3.57
C ILE A 130 -27.98 -8.76 -3.16
N ALA A 131 -27.78 -7.87 -2.19
CA ALA A 131 -28.79 -6.91 -1.75
C ALA A 131 -29.28 -6.03 -2.92
N GLU A 132 -30.54 -5.58 -2.87
CA GLU A 132 -31.18 -4.82 -3.95
C GLU A 132 -30.38 -3.57 -4.32
N GLU A 133 -29.84 -2.88 -3.33
CA GLU A 133 -29.04 -1.67 -3.47
C GLU A 133 -27.73 -1.87 -4.22
N LEU A 134 -27.24 -3.11 -4.31
CA LEU A 134 -25.97 -3.46 -4.95
C LEU A 134 -26.16 -4.14 -6.32
N GLN A 135 -27.41 -4.34 -6.78
CA GLN A 135 -27.68 -5.07 -8.03
C GLN A 135 -27.19 -4.35 -9.29
N GLU A 136 -27.03 -3.02 -9.23
CA GLU A 136 -26.52 -2.22 -10.35
C GLU A 136 -24.99 -2.34 -10.52
N MET A 137 -24.29 -2.84 -9.50
CA MET A 137 -22.83 -3.01 -9.55
C MET A 137 -22.46 -4.24 -10.37
N SER A 138 -21.43 -4.11 -11.19
CA SER A 138 -20.84 -5.24 -11.92
C SER A 138 -20.20 -6.27 -10.97
N PRO A 139 -20.01 -7.52 -11.41
CA PRO A 139 -19.34 -8.54 -10.59
C PRO A 139 -17.95 -8.14 -10.11
N ASP A 140 -17.19 -7.39 -10.93
CA ASP A 140 -15.85 -6.90 -10.57
C ASP A 140 -15.92 -5.78 -9.52
N GLU A 141 -16.92 -4.90 -9.59
CA GLU A 141 -17.15 -3.88 -8.57
C GLU A 141 -17.54 -4.51 -7.23
N ILE A 142 -18.41 -5.52 -7.23
CA ILE A 142 -18.78 -6.27 -6.02
C ILE A 142 -17.56 -6.99 -5.42
N LYS A 143 -16.74 -7.63 -6.27
CA LYS A 143 -15.49 -8.27 -5.84
C LYS A 143 -14.53 -7.26 -5.23
N HIS A 144 -14.39 -6.08 -5.84
CA HIS A 144 -13.55 -5.00 -5.35
C HIS A 144 -14.05 -4.42 -4.01
N LEU A 145 -15.35 -4.15 -3.90
CA LEU A 145 -16.00 -3.70 -2.68
C LEU A 145 -15.78 -4.70 -1.54
N ARG A 146 -15.99 -6.00 -1.80
CA ARG A 146 -15.73 -7.06 -0.81
C ARG A 146 -14.27 -7.07 -0.35
N LYS A 147 -13.32 -7.00 -1.29
CA LYS A 147 -11.88 -6.97 -0.99
C LYS A 147 -11.53 -5.76 -0.10
N THR A 148 -12.00 -4.57 -0.47
CA THR A 148 -11.69 -3.33 0.24
C THR A 148 -12.37 -3.24 1.59
N TYR A 149 -13.64 -3.65 1.70
CA TYR A 149 -14.36 -3.73 2.98
C TYR A 149 -13.68 -4.72 3.94
N THR A 150 -13.28 -5.89 3.45
CA THR A 150 -12.54 -6.88 4.27
C THR A 150 -11.21 -6.30 4.75
N ALA A 151 -10.43 -5.67 3.86
CA ALA A 151 -9.17 -5.04 4.23
C ALA A 151 -9.36 -3.90 5.25
N LEU A 152 -10.45 -3.12 5.14
CA LEU A 152 -10.79 -2.06 6.07
C LEU A 152 -11.13 -2.62 7.47
N LYS A 153 -11.90 -3.70 7.54
CA LYS A 153 -12.20 -4.41 8.81
C LYS A 153 -10.96 -5.04 9.44
N ASP A 154 -10.06 -5.56 8.62
CA ASP A 154 -8.81 -6.13 9.12
C ASP A 154 -7.93 -5.06 9.76
N LEU A 155 -7.89 -3.88 9.16
CA LEU A 155 -7.10 -2.74 9.61
C LEU A 155 -7.72 -1.97 10.78
N VAL A 156 -9.00 -1.59 10.65
CA VAL A 156 -9.73 -0.77 11.62
C VAL A 156 -10.47 -1.70 12.56
N THR A 157 -9.80 -2.05 13.65
CA THR A 157 -10.27 -3.06 14.59
C THR A 157 -11.58 -2.67 15.27
N THR A 158 -11.81 -1.37 15.49
CA THR A 158 -13.07 -0.83 16.01
C THR A 158 -14.26 -1.15 15.11
N LEU A 159 -14.09 -1.04 13.78
CA LEU A 159 -15.15 -1.37 12.83
C LEU A 159 -15.50 -2.86 12.88
N ARG A 160 -14.47 -3.72 13.04
CA ARG A 160 -14.64 -5.17 13.12
C ARG A 160 -15.18 -5.66 14.47
N GLU A 161 -14.73 -5.09 15.58
CA GLU A 161 -15.10 -5.52 16.94
C GLU A 161 -16.56 -5.17 17.28
N ASP A 162 -17.06 -4.06 16.72
CA ASP A 162 -18.35 -3.45 17.09
C ASP A 162 -19.34 -3.40 15.89
N GLU A 163 -19.15 -4.23 14.86
CA GLU A 163 -19.95 -4.24 13.62
C GLU A 163 -21.46 -4.33 13.86
N GLU A 164 -21.88 -5.16 14.82
CA GLU A 164 -23.29 -5.33 15.21
C GLU A 164 -23.91 -4.05 15.79
N CYS A 165 -23.10 -3.08 16.22
CA CYS A 165 -23.56 -1.82 16.78
C CYS A 165 -23.57 -0.68 15.74
N TRP A 166 -22.96 -0.88 14.56
CA TRP A 166 -22.86 0.12 13.49
C TRP A 166 -23.95 -0.10 12.45
N HIS A 167 -25.16 0.43 12.72
CA HIS A 167 -26.28 0.42 11.77
C HIS A 167 -26.32 1.70 10.94
N GLY A 168 -26.86 1.63 9.72
CA GLY A 168 -26.83 2.72 8.76
C GLY A 168 -27.56 4.01 9.19
N ASP A 169 -28.52 3.93 10.11
CA ASP A 169 -29.24 5.09 10.65
C ASP A 169 -28.54 5.71 11.88
N CYS A 170 -27.37 5.20 12.27
CA CYS A 170 -26.64 5.65 13.45
C CYS A 170 -25.79 6.88 13.11
N GLU A 171 -26.17 8.06 13.62
CA GLU A 171 -25.35 9.28 13.51
C GLU A 171 -23.90 9.06 13.96
N SER A 172 -23.67 8.19 14.94
CA SER A 172 -22.31 7.86 15.41
C SER A 172 -21.48 7.10 14.37
N LEU A 173 -22.11 6.34 13.46
CA LEU A 173 -21.44 5.70 12.34
C LEU A 173 -20.94 6.74 11.34
N ASP A 174 -21.78 7.72 10.99
CA ASP A 174 -21.38 8.84 10.11
C ASP A 174 -20.20 9.62 10.68
N LEU A 175 -20.22 9.91 11.99
CA LEU A 175 -19.10 10.55 12.67
C LEU A 175 -17.84 9.67 12.66
N LEU A 176 -17.98 8.35 12.82
CA LEU A 176 -16.86 7.42 12.73
C LEU A 176 -16.27 7.44 11.32
N ILE A 177 -17.09 7.28 10.28
CA ILE A 177 -16.68 7.30 8.86
C ILE A 177 -15.94 8.60 8.56
N THR A 178 -16.53 9.75 8.91
CA THR A 178 -15.92 11.08 8.74
C THR A 178 -14.56 11.17 9.46
N THR A 179 -14.46 10.60 10.66
CA THR A 179 -13.22 10.56 11.42
C THR A 179 -12.17 9.69 10.73
N LEU A 180 -12.54 8.48 10.28
CA LEU A 180 -11.65 7.56 9.59
C LEU A 180 -11.11 8.17 8.29
N ASP A 181 -11.99 8.72 7.45
CA ASP A 181 -11.61 9.38 6.20
C ASP A 181 -10.69 10.59 6.46
N GLY A 182 -11.09 11.47 7.38
CA GLY A 182 -10.30 12.65 7.73
C GLY A 182 -8.90 12.30 8.26
N PHE A 183 -8.75 11.17 8.98
CA PHE A 183 -7.44 10.72 9.45
C PHE A 183 -6.64 9.90 8.43
N SER A 184 -7.31 9.18 7.52
CA SER A 184 -6.68 8.62 6.32
C SER A 184 -6.03 9.72 5.49
N GLY A 185 -6.79 10.78 5.20
CA GLY A 185 -6.30 11.98 4.50
C GLY A 185 -5.13 12.65 5.21
N LYS A 186 -5.21 12.85 6.54
CA LYS A 186 -4.07 13.37 7.34
C LYS A 186 -2.83 12.47 7.25
N GLY A 187 -3.03 11.15 7.26
CA GLY A 187 -1.97 10.17 7.05
C GLY A 187 -1.19 10.45 5.75
N ARG A 188 -1.92 10.61 4.64
CA ARG A 188 -1.35 10.96 3.32
C ARG A 188 -0.68 12.33 3.32
N SER A 189 -1.34 13.36 3.85
CA SER A 189 -0.83 14.73 3.89
C SER A 189 0.49 14.82 4.68
N ASP A 190 0.63 14.09 5.78
CA ASP A 190 1.86 14.05 6.56
C ASP A 190 3.01 13.39 5.82
N ASP A 191 2.75 12.36 5.00
CA ASP A 191 3.78 11.77 4.13
C ASP A 191 4.19 12.75 3.03
N LEU A 192 3.22 13.33 2.32
CA LEU A 192 3.48 14.28 1.24
C LEU A 192 4.24 15.51 1.73
N GLY A 193 3.85 16.07 2.87
CA GLY A 193 4.52 17.24 3.45
C GLY A 193 5.97 16.97 3.83
N GLN A 194 6.30 15.74 4.24
CA GLN A 194 7.68 15.33 4.49
C GLN A 194 8.42 15.01 3.20
N LEU A 195 7.78 14.28 2.28
CA LEU A 195 8.38 13.81 1.04
C LEU A 195 8.75 14.96 0.12
N LYS A 196 7.86 15.96 -0.06
CA LYS A 196 8.10 17.12 -0.94
C LYS A 196 9.40 17.88 -0.62
N ARG A 197 9.88 17.84 0.63
CA ARG A 197 11.11 18.50 1.09
C ARG A 197 12.39 17.71 0.78
N GLU A 198 12.28 16.40 0.63
CA GLU A 198 13.44 15.50 0.56
C GLU A 198 13.56 14.81 -0.81
N VAL A 199 12.44 14.71 -1.55
CA VAL A 199 12.28 13.88 -2.75
C VAL A 199 13.27 14.19 -3.86
N LEU A 200 13.72 15.45 -3.97
CA LEU A 200 14.69 15.85 -4.98
C LEU A 200 16.05 15.21 -4.74
N GLY A 201 16.37 14.88 -3.48
CA GLY A 201 17.58 14.16 -3.11
C GLY A 201 17.55 12.67 -3.42
N PHE A 202 16.39 12.16 -3.83
CA PHE A 202 16.21 10.77 -4.26
C PHE A 202 16.37 10.61 -5.77
N ILE A 203 16.42 11.71 -6.52
CA ILE A 203 16.57 11.66 -7.96
C ILE A 203 18.02 11.25 -8.28
N PRO A 204 18.24 10.16 -9.05
CA PRO A 204 19.57 9.78 -9.47
C PRO A 204 20.27 10.91 -10.24
N LYS A 205 21.54 11.16 -9.92
CA LYS A 205 22.33 12.19 -10.60
C LYS A 205 22.70 11.70 -12.00
N ARG A 206 22.52 12.56 -13.00
CA ARG A 206 22.93 12.29 -14.38
C ARG A 206 24.04 13.22 -14.81
N ASN A 207 25.00 12.70 -15.56
CA ASN A 207 26.10 13.50 -16.09
C ASN A 207 25.56 14.50 -17.12
N GLY A 208 26.00 15.76 -17.03
CA GLY A 208 25.65 16.80 -18.00
C GLY A 208 24.24 17.40 -17.85
N VAL A 209 23.46 17.01 -16.83
CA VAL A 209 22.16 17.62 -16.53
C VAL A 209 22.21 18.28 -15.16
N ASP A 210 21.89 19.57 -15.11
CA ASP A 210 21.81 20.30 -13.85
C ASP A 210 20.73 19.70 -12.94
N SER A 211 21.12 19.42 -11.69
CA SER A 211 20.20 18.89 -10.69
C SER A 211 19.35 20.01 -10.10
N LEU A 212 18.05 19.76 -9.91
CA LEU A 212 17.18 20.69 -9.20
C LEU A 212 17.65 20.84 -7.75
N ALA A 213 17.63 22.06 -7.22
CA ALA A 213 18.05 22.34 -5.85
C ALA A 213 17.14 21.60 -4.84
N LEU A 214 17.76 20.89 -3.89
CA LEU A 214 17.05 20.05 -2.90
C LEU A 214 15.97 20.79 -2.11
N ASN A 215 16.18 22.09 -1.86
CA ASN A 215 15.32 22.94 -1.05
C ASN A 215 14.52 23.96 -1.87
N ASP A 216 14.31 23.72 -3.16
CA ASP A 216 13.42 24.56 -3.95
C ASP A 216 12.01 24.54 -3.34
N GLN A 217 11.62 25.69 -2.79
CA GLN A 217 10.32 25.90 -2.15
C GLN A 217 9.20 25.95 -3.19
N ASN A 218 9.53 26.27 -4.43
CA ASN A 218 8.53 26.34 -5.48
C ASN A 218 8.35 24.96 -6.11
N LYS A 219 7.24 24.27 -5.79
CA LYS A 219 6.95 22.98 -6.41
C LYS A 219 6.61 23.15 -7.91
N SER A 220 6.12 24.33 -8.31
CA SER A 220 5.80 24.63 -9.71
C SER A 220 7.04 24.63 -10.64
N SER A 221 8.27 24.64 -10.09
CA SER A 221 9.50 24.49 -10.88
C SER A 221 9.80 23.03 -11.23
N ARG A 222 9.01 22.08 -10.73
CA ARG A 222 9.14 20.64 -10.98
C ARG A 222 8.25 20.21 -12.16
N GLY A 223 8.15 18.91 -12.39
CA GLY A 223 7.37 18.34 -13.47
C GLY A 223 7.97 18.69 -14.83
N TRP A 224 7.11 19.09 -15.77
CA TRP A 224 7.48 19.48 -17.13
C TRP A 224 8.22 20.81 -17.20
N ALA A 225 8.19 21.64 -16.15
CA ALA A 225 8.96 22.87 -16.08
C ALA A 225 10.48 22.64 -15.89
N HIS A 226 10.92 21.41 -15.58
CA HIS A 226 12.33 21.09 -15.37
C HIS A 226 12.71 19.71 -15.91
N VAL A 227 13.73 19.67 -16.79
CA VAL A 227 14.16 18.48 -17.54
C VAL A 227 14.39 17.25 -16.64
N THR A 228 15.07 17.42 -15.50
CA THR A 228 15.37 16.31 -14.58
C THR A 228 14.12 15.63 -14.01
N THR A 229 13.11 16.41 -13.58
CA THR A 229 11.84 15.84 -13.08
C THR A 229 10.95 15.37 -14.22
N ALA A 230 10.93 16.11 -15.34
CA ALA A 230 10.18 15.75 -16.54
C ALA A 230 10.61 14.39 -17.09
N ARG A 231 11.92 14.10 -17.10
CA ARG A 231 12.43 12.82 -17.57
C ARG A 231 11.94 11.64 -16.73
N LEU A 232 11.84 11.80 -15.41
CA LEU A 232 11.29 10.78 -14.52
C LEU A 232 9.79 10.54 -14.76
N LEU A 233 9.05 11.60 -15.11
CA LEU A 233 7.63 11.55 -15.47
C LEU A 233 7.39 11.05 -16.89
N CYS A 234 8.40 11.12 -17.76
CA CYS A 234 8.31 10.65 -19.14
C CYS A 234 7.93 9.17 -19.18
N PRO A 235 7.01 8.76 -20.06
CA PRO A 235 6.81 7.36 -20.39
C PRO A 235 8.11 6.71 -20.84
N CYS A 236 8.42 5.53 -20.31
CA CYS A 236 9.64 4.81 -20.66
C CYS A 236 9.78 4.54 -22.17
N ASN A 237 8.67 4.20 -22.83
CA ASN A 237 8.60 3.95 -24.27
C ASN A 237 8.83 5.21 -25.13
N ARG A 238 8.88 6.41 -24.54
CA ARG A 238 9.13 7.68 -25.25
C ARG A 238 10.38 8.41 -24.75
N LEU A 239 11.21 7.70 -23.98
CA LEU A 239 12.41 8.26 -23.38
C LEU A 239 13.45 8.69 -24.42
N GLU A 240 13.57 7.95 -25.53
CA GLU A 240 14.46 8.32 -26.65
C GLU A 240 14.02 9.63 -27.32
N GLU A 241 12.71 9.80 -27.53
CA GLU A 241 12.14 11.04 -28.07
C GLU A 241 12.35 12.21 -27.11
N PHE A 242 12.17 11.98 -25.80
CA PHE A 242 12.46 12.95 -24.77
C PHE A 242 13.93 13.37 -24.79
N ASP A 243 14.86 12.40 -24.74
CA ASP A 243 16.31 12.67 -24.66
C ASP A 243 16.84 13.34 -25.94
N SER A 244 16.19 13.16 -27.08
CA SER A 244 16.53 13.84 -28.34
C SER A 244 16.32 15.36 -28.30
N ASN A 245 15.26 15.84 -27.61
CA ASN A 245 15.02 17.27 -27.41
C ASN A 245 14.14 17.51 -26.17
N PRO A 246 14.72 17.50 -24.95
CA PRO A 246 13.95 17.55 -23.71
C PRO A 246 13.07 18.80 -23.59
N GLN A 247 13.59 19.97 -23.98
CA GLN A 247 12.86 21.24 -23.89
C GLN A 247 11.67 21.27 -24.84
N LYS A 248 11.81 20.75 -26.07
CA LYS A 248 10.68 20.63 -27.00
C LYS A 248 9.63 19.65 -26.45
N PHE A 249 10.06 18.47 -26.00
CA PHE A 249 9.15 17.46 -25.48
C PHE A 249 8.33 18.01 -24.29
N CYS A 250 8.99 18.63 -23.31
CA CYS A 250 8.32 19.23 -22.15
C CYS A 250 7.27 20.26 -22.59
N ARG A 251 7.64 21.18 -23.48
CA ARG A 251 6.72 22.20 -24.01
C ARG A 251 5.54 21.59 -24.77
N ASP A 252 5.77 20.52 -25.53
CA ASP A 252 4.72 19.84 -26.30
C ASP A 252 3.75 19.10 -25.37
N VAL A 253 4.23 18.55 -24.24
CA VAL A 253 3.36 18.02 -23.17
C VAL A 253 2.55 19.13 -22.52
N GLU A 254 3.18 20.23 -22.11
CA GLU A 254 2.50 21.36 -21.45
C GLU A 254 1.41 22.00 -22.34
N ASN A 255 1.61 22.00 -23.66
CA ASN A 255 0.63 22.49 -24.63
C ASN A 255 -0.41 21.44 -25.05
N GLY A 256 -0.35 20.22 -24.52
CA GLY A 256 -1.28 19.13 -24.85
C GLY A 256 -1.09 18.54 -26.25
N LEU A 257 0.03 18.81 -26.93
CA LEU A 257 0.39 18.17 -28.20
C LEU A 257 0.83 16.71 -27.99
N ILE A 258 1.45 16.46 -26.83
CA ILE A 258 1.74 15.13 -26.34
C ILE A 258 0.80 14.87 -25.15
N MET A 259 -0.06 13.88 -25.28
CA MET A 259 -0.87 13.39 -24.17
C MET A 259 -0.15 12.23 -23.49
N ILE A 260 -0.08 12.27 -22.16
CA ILE A 260 0.48 11.20 -21.33
C ILE A 260 -0.63 10.72 -20.41
N MET A 261 -0.91 9.42 -20.47
CA MET A 261 -1.98 8.78 -19.72
C MET A 261 -1.38 7.92 -18.60
N ALA A 262 -2.23 7.40 -17.71
CA ALA A 262 -1.76 6.67 -16.54
C ALA A 262 -1.25 5.24 -16.84
N ASP A 263 -1.62 4.69 -18.00
CA ASP A 263 -1.09 3.45 -18.56
C ASP A 263 0.28 3.64 -19.23
N ASP A 264 0.69 4.89 -19.49
CA ASP A 264 2.05 5.24 -19.87
C ASP A 264 2.97 5.26 -18.63
N LEU A 265 3.52 4.09 -18.29
CA LEU A 265 4.34 3.90 -17.09
C LEU A 265 5.54 4.88 -17.06
N PRO A 266 5.65 5.73 -16.02
CA PRO A 266 6.74 6.69 -15.91
C PRO A 266 8.10 6.03 -15.71
N CYS A 267 9.16 6.69 -16.21
CA CYS A 267 10.55 6.21 -16.10
C CYS A 267 11.00 5.92 -14.68
N PHE A 268 10.51 6.66 -13.68
CA PHE A 268 10.94 6.44 -12.29
C PHE A 268 10.54 5.06 -11.72
N LEU A 269 9.65 4.32 -12.39
CA LEU A 269 9.27 2.97 -12.00
C LEU A 269 10.36 1.94 -12.37
N TYR A 270 11.27 2.27 -13.28
CA TYR A 270 12.33 1.39 -13.76
C TYR A 270 13.70 1.85 -13.24
N PRO A 271 14.65 0.92 -13.05
CA PRO A 271 16.05 1.29 -12.94
C PRO A 271 16.53 1.99 -14.21
N GLU A 272 17.55 2.82 -14.08
CA GLU A 272 18.15 3.48 -15.24
C GLU A 272 18.63 2.43 -16.27
N ASP A 273 18.31 2.67 -17.55
CA ASP A 273 18.67 1.84 -18.70
C ASP A 273 18.16 0.37 -18.66
N LYS A 274 17.15 0.08 -17.84
CA LYS A 274 16.52 -1.25 -17.75
C LYS A 274 15.21 -1.43 -18.49
N TYR A 275 14.66 -0.36 -19.07
CA TYR A 275 13.47 -0.49 -19.89
C TYR A 275 13.79 -1.26 -21.16
N ASN A 276 13.23 -2.46 -21.27
CA ASN A 276 13.29 -3.29 -22.45
C ASN A 276 11.91 -3.26 -23.11
N PRO A 277 11.78 -2.71 -24.33
CA PRO A 277 10.47 -2.61 -24.96
C PRO A 277 9.91 -3.98 -25.39
N GLU A 278 10.74 -5.02 -25.31
CA GLU A 278 10.42 -6.41 -25.65
C GLU A 278 10.01 -7.27 -24.46
N ASP A 279 10.39 -6.81 -23.27
CA ASP A 279 9.98 -7.35 -21.99
C ASP A 279 9.76 -6.18 -21.05
N VAL A 280 8.59 -5.55 -21.15
CA VAL A 280 8.27 -4.30 -20.44
C VAL A 280 8.22 -4.49 -18.92
N GLU A 281 8.16 -5.74 -18.45
CA GLU A 281 8.20 -6.10 -17.04
C GLU A 281 9.64 -6.21 -16.50
N GLU A 282 10.65 -6.24 -17.38
CA GLU A 282 12.06 -6.23 -16.99
C GLU A 282 12.37 -4.96 -16.18
N GLY A 283 12.73 -5.16 -14.90
CA GLY A 283 13.04 -4.06 -13.99
C GLY A 283 11.84 -3.19 -13.56
N LEU A 284 10.63 -3.43 -14.06
CA LEU A 284 9.45 -2.65 -13.70
C LEU A 284 9.20 -2.70 -12.17
N LEU A 285 8.86 -1.54 -11.59
CA LEU A 285 8.69 -1.29 -10.15
C LEU A 285 9.95 -1.46 -9.30
N ARG A 286 11.14 -1.54 -9.90
CA ARG A 286 12.43 -1.67 -9.18
C ARG A 286 13.33 -0.42 -9.31
N GLY A 287 12.80 0.69 -9.83
CA GLY A 287 13.53 1.96 -9.95
C GLY A 287 14.03 2.52 -8.62
N GLU A 288 15.23 3.11 -8.63
CA GLU A 288 15.91 3.62 -7.43
C GLU A 288 15.12 4.74 -6.77
N TYR A 289 14.55 5.64 -7.57
CA TYR A 289 13.70 6.72 -7.08
C TYR A 289 12.48 6.17 -6.33
N LEU A 290 11.74 5.22 -6.93
CA LEU A 290 10.59 4.59 -6.30
C LEU A 290 10.98 3.90 -4.99
N ARG A 291 12.09 3.15 -5.00
CA ARG A 291 12.67 2.50 -3.82
C ARG A 291 12.96 3.51 -2.70
N SER A 292 13.56 4.65 -3.02
CA SER A 292 13.83 5.71 -2.05
C SER A 292 12.57 6.34 -1.49
N VAL A 293 11.57 6.63 -2.33
CA VAL A 293 10.26 7.15 -1.90
C VAL A 293 9.57 6.17 -0.96
N PHE A 294 9.48 4.88 -1.34
CA PHE A 294 8.89 3.84 -0.51
C PHE A 294 9.57 3.77 0.85
N ARG A 295 10.90 3.66 0.86
CA ARG A 295 11.65 3.56 2.13
C ARG A 295 11.52 4.81 2.97
N PHE A 296 11.46 6.00 2.36
CA PHE A 296 11.18 7.23 3.10
C PHE A 296 9.83 7.18 3.83
N ILE A 297 8.77 6.74 3.14
CA ILE A 297 7.41 6.65 3.68
C ILE A 297 7.34 5.61 4.81
N TYR A 298 7.80 4.39 4.53
CA TYR A 298 7.56 3.21 5.37
C TYR A 298 8.67 2.96 6.39
N THR A 299 9.94 3.11 6.03
CA THR A 299 11.09 2.78 6.92
C THR A 299 11.84 4.01 7.44
N GLY A 300 11.56 5.19 6.89
CA GLY A 300 12.03 6.49 7.35
C GLY A 300 13.25 7.06 6.59
N PRO A 301 13.59 8.34 6.83
CA PRO A 301 14.59 9.08 6.04
C PRO A 301 15.97 8.42 5.96
N ARG A 302 16.43 7.82 7.07
CA ARG A 302 17.76 7.15 7.14
C ARG A 302 17.90 5.94 6.22
N THR A 303 16.78 5.39 5.76
CA THR A 303 16.77 4.24 4.85
C THR A 303 16.53 4.64 3.40
N ALA A 304 16.05 5.86 3.13
CA ALA A 304 15.64 6.28 1.79
C ALA A 304 16.76 6.12 0.75
N THR A 305 17.96 6.57 1.06
CA THR A 305 19.13 6.54 0.16
C THR A 305 20.17 5.48 0.55
N LYS A 306 19.81 4.54 1.43
CA LYS A 306 20.73 3.47 1.84
C LYS A 306 20.85 2.44 0.70
N GLU A 307 22.05 2.20 0.20
CA GLU A 307 22.25 1.21 -0.86
C GLU A 307 22.18 -0.25 -0.40
N ALA A 308 22.27 -0.50 0.91
CA ALA A 308 22.07 -1.84 1.46
C ALA A 308 20.58 -2.10 1.81
N PRO A 309 20.08 -3.32 1.51
CA PRO A 309 18.77 -3.79 1.94
C PRO A 309 18.54 -3.73 3.45
N GLY A 310 17.27 -3.88 3.82
CA GLY A 310 16.83 -4.04 5.20
C GLY A 310 16.80 -2.75 6.02
N PRO A 311 16.45 -2.88 7.31
CA PRO A 311 16.24 -1.74 8.19
C PRO A 311 17.53 -0.97 8.49
N SER A 312 17.37 0.19 9.11
CA SER A 312 18.47 0.95 9.72
C SER A 312 18.28 1.00 11.23
N ALA A 313 19.39 1.11 11.98
CA ALA A 313 19.34 1.27 13.42
C ALA A 313 18.71 2.61 13.83
N GLY A 314 18.03 2.65 14.98
CA GLY A 314 17.44 3.86 15.55
C GLY A 314 15.93 3.80 15.69
N ARG A 315 15.27 4.97 15.55
CA ARG A 315 13.81 5.09 15.72
C ARG A 315 13.09 4.17 14.73
N PRO A 316 12.12 3.35 15.18
CA PRO A 316 11.37 2.47 14.30
C PRO A 316 10.64 3.28 13.22
N GLY A 317 10.70 2.81 11.98
CA GLY A 317 9.93 3.35 10.86
C GLY A 317 8.43 3.05 11.00
N LYS A 318 7.61 3.65 10.13
CA LYS A 318 6.16 3.47 10.16
C LYS A 318 5.74 2.01 9.93
N ALA A 319 6.44 1.28 9.06
CA ALA A 319 6.20 -0.15 8.85
C ALA A 319 6.23 -0.93 10.16
N LYS A 320 7.23 -0.68 11.03
CA LYS A 320 7.30 -1.33 12.34
C LYS A 320 6.24 -0.79 13.32
N LEU A 321 5.95 0.51 13.29
CA LEU A 321 4.91 1.13 14.13
C LEU A 321 3.51 0.57 13.85
N TYR A 322 3.24 0.25 12.59
CA TYR A 322 1.96 -0.26 12.09
C TYR A 322 1.95 -1.76 11.85
N ASN A 323 2.94 -2.50 12.36
CA ASN A 323 3.05 -3.96 12.22
C ASN A 323 2.98 -4.47 10.77
N MET A 324 3.48 -3.69 9.81
CA MET A 324 3.63 -4.12 8.42
C MET A 324 4.74 -5.18 8.34
N THR A 325 4.34 -6.42 8.00
CA THR A 325 5.24 -7.58 7.95
C THR A 325 5.66 -7.96 6.53
N ARG A 326 4.93 -7.47 5.52
CA ARG A 326 5.22 -7.70 4.11
C ARG A 326 4.86 -6.47 3.28
N VAL A 327 5.57 -6.30 2.17
CA VAL A 327 5.19 -5.35 1.11
C VAL A 327 4.01 -5.91 0.33
N THR A 328 3.07 -5.03 -0.02
CA THR A 328 1.89 -5.36 -0.85
C THR A 328 1.89 -4.54 -2.13
N PRO A 329 1.20 -4.99 -3.19
CA PRO A 329 0.96 -4.20 -4.40
C PRO A 329 0.44 -2.79 -4.09
N GLU A 330 -0.53 -2.67 -3.18
CA GLU A 330 -1.13 -1.40 -2.76
C GLU A 330 -0.10 -0.45 -2.12
N SER A 331 0.85 -0.98 -1.33
CA SER A 331 1.90 -0.17 -0.72
C SER A 331 2.94 0.35 -1.74
N ILE A 332 3.23 -0.43 -2.78
CA ILE A 332 4.10 0.00 -3.89
C ILE A 332 3.38 1.06 -4.72
N ALA A 333 2.10 0.82 -5.06
CA ALA A 333 1.26 1.76 -5.79
C ALA A 333 1.11 3.10 -5.04
N TYR A 334 0.89 3.06 -3.73
CA TYR A 334 0.86 4.26 -2.89
C TYR A 334 2.17 5.05 -2.96
N ALA A 335 3.32 4.39 -2.83
CA ALA A 335 4.62 5.05 -2.96
C ALA A 335 4.84 5.66 -4.35
N ALA A 336 4.42 4.97 -5.42
CA ALA A 336 4.52 5.47 -6.78
C ALA A 336 3.66 6.72 -7.01
N VAL A 337 2.41 6.71 -6.53
CA VAL A 337 1.50 7.86 -6.60
C VAL A 337 2.09 9.08 -5.87
N LEU A 338 2.54 8.88 -4.62
CA LEU A 338 3.13 9.96 -3.82
C LEU A 338 4.44 10.46 -4.41
N GLY A 339 5.26 9.55 -4.96
CA GLY A 339 6.49 9.87 -5.68
C GLY A 339 6.18 10.77 -6.88
N ARG A 340 5.35 10.28 -7.81
CA ARG A 340 4.92 11.04 -9.00
C ARG A 340 4.40 12.42 -8.63
N PHE A 341 3.44 12.48 -7.70
CA PHE A 341 2.88 13.75 -7.26
C PHE A 341 3.97 14.65 -6.66
N SER A 342 4.96 14.14 -5.94
CA SER A 342 6.00 14.97 -5.31
C SER A 342 6.98 15.60 -6.30
N ILE A 343 7.07 15.09 -7.53
CA ILE A 343 7.92 15.61 -8.61
C ILE A 343 7.14 16.23 -9.77
N CYS A 344 5.80 16.25 -9.74
CA CYS A 344 4.99 17.03 -10.67
C CYS A 344 4.93 18.51 -10.26
N GLY A 345 4.45 19.37 -11.18
CA GLY A 345 4.36 20.83 -10.97
C GLY A 345 3.13 21.30 -10.17
N GLN A 346 2.22 20.41 -9.77
CA GLN A 346 0.95 20.81 -9.13
C GLN A 346 1.11 21.14 -7.64
N ASP A 347 0.84 22.34 -7.16
CA ASP A 347 1.05 22.67 -5.74
C ASP A 347 0.12 21.90 -4.78
N GLU A 348 -1.13 21.77 -5.18
CA GLU A 348 -2.20 21.14 -4.41
C GLU A 348 -2.46 19.70 -4.84
N TRP A 349 -2.97 18.89 -3.90
CA TRP A 349 -3.36 17.52 -4.22
C TRP A 349 -4.58 17.53 -5.14
N ALA A 350 -4.40 17.10 -6.37
CA ALA A 350 -5.44 16.91 -7.36
C ALA A 350 -5.37 15.47 -7.88
N LEU A 351 -6.54 14.90 -8.20
CA LEU A 351 -6.61 13.56 -8.79
C LEU A 351 -6.08 13.53 -10.23
N GLU A 352 -6.22 14.66 -10.92
CA GLU A 352 -5.89 14.81 -12.34
C GLU A 352 -4.74 15.81 -12.50
N ASP A 353 -3.74 15.42 -13.29
CA ASP A 353 -2.59 16.21 -13.72
C ASP A 353 -2.64 16.31 -15.24
N GLY A 354 -3.51 17.21 -15.74
CA GLY A 354 -3.91 17.21 -17.14
C GLY A 354 -4.69 15.94 -17.48
N SER A 355 -4.21 15.18 -18.46
CA SER A 355 -4.80 13.89 -18.85
C SER A 355 -4.42 12.73 -17.91
N TYR A 356 -3.45 12.94 -17.02
CA TYR A 356 -2.93 11.88 -16.16
C TYR A 356 -3.70 11.78 -14.86
N LYS A 357 -4.32 10.63 -14.57
CA LYS A 357 -5.05 10.40 -13.31
C LYS A 357 -4.21 9.58 -12.34
N LEU A 358 -4.03 10.08 -11.12
CA LEU A 358 -3.26 9.38 -10.09
C LEU A 358 -3.93 8.08 -9.64
N GLU A 359 -5.27 8.04 -9.66
CA GLU A 359 -6.04 6.84 -9.35
C GLU A 359 -5.82 5.74 -10.39
N ASP A 360 -5.78 6.09 -11.67
CA ASP A 360 -5.50 5.13 -12.74
C ASP A 360 -4.08 4.56 -12.64
N LEU A 361 -3.09 5.36 -12.19
CA LEU A 361 -1.74 4.84 -11.92
C LEU A 361 -1.78 3.83 -10.77
N PHE A 362 -2.48 4.15 -9.69
CA PHE A 362 -2.62 3.24 -8.56
C PHE A 362 -3.25 1.92 -8.99
N LYS A 363 -4.37 2.00 -9.70
CA LYS A 363 -5.09 0.85 -10.24
C LYS A 363 -4.21 0.05 -11.19
N THR A 364 -3.53 0.71 -12.12
CA THR A 364 -2.61 0.06 -13.07
C THR A 364 -1.52 -0.71 -12.34
N ILE A 365 -0.87 -0.13 -11.33
CA ILE A 365 0.17 -0.83 -10.56
C ILE A 365 -0.41 -2.02 -9.79
N VAL A 366 -1.59 -1.89 -9.18
CA VAL A 366 -2.22 -3.01 -8.47
C VAL A 366 -2.65 -4.13 -9.43
N GLU A 367 -3.15 -3.78 -10.63
CA GLU A 367 -3.47 -4.71 -11.72
C GLU A 367 -2.22 -5.44 -12.24
N LEU A 368 -1.01 -4.87 -12.07
CA LEU A 368 0.22 -5.62 -12.36
C LEU A 368 0.37 -6.88 -11.49
N PHE A 369 -0.35 -6.99 -10.37
CA PHE A 369 -0.29 -8.14 -9.47
C PHE A 369 -1.60 -8.95 -9.44
N ASP A 370 -2.35 -8.95 -10.54
CA ASP A 370 -3.64 -9.65 -10.68
C ASP A 370 -3.53 -11.18 -10.61
N ASP A 371 -2.39 -11.75 -10.99
CA ASP A 371 -2.05 -13.16 -10.82
C ASP A 371 -0.94 -13.36 -9.75
N PRO A 372 -1.31 -13.65 -8.49
CA PRO A 372 -0.34 -13.90 -7.42
C PRO A 372 0.59 -15.10 -7.65
N LYS A 373 0.28 -15.97 -8.62
CA LYS A 373 1.11 -17.14 -8.96
C LYS A 373 2.11 -16.85 -10.07
N ASP A 374 1.98 -15.72 -10.76
CA ASP A 374 2.92 -15.33 -11.80
C ASP A 374 4.32 -15.13 -11.18
N PRO A 375 5.39 -15.73 -11.76
CA PRO A 375 6.75 -15.59 -11.25
C PRO A 375 7.20 -14.13 -11.05
N TRP A 376 6.83 -13.23 -11.97
CA TRP A 376 7.19 -11.82 -11.86
C TRP A 376 6.57 -11.18 -10.62
N CYS A 377 5.32 -11.52 -10.28
CA CYS A 377 4.65 -11.02 -9.09
C CYS A 377 5.36 -11.47 -7.81
N ILE A 378 5.68 -12.76 -7.73
CA ILE A 378 6.37 -13.38 -6.59
C ILE A 378 7.76 -12.73 -6.42
N GLU A 379 8.57 -12.75 -7.48
CA GLU A 379 9.94 -12.23 -7.46
C GLU A 379 9.99 -10.74 -7.11
N THR A 380 9.05 -9.95 -7.65
CA THR A 380 9.01 -8.51 -7.39
C THR A 380 8.64 -8.22 -5.95
N LEU A 381 7.64 -8.92 -5.38
CA LEU A 381 7.29 -8.75 -3.96
C LEU A 381 8.39 -9.28 -3.04
N GLU A 382 9.07 -10.37 -3.38
CA GLU A 382 10.21 -10.88 -2.61
C GLU A 382 11.40 -9.91 -2.61
N TRP A 383 11.72 -9.35 -3.78
CA TRP A 383 12.73 -8.32 -3.91
C TRP A 383 12.42 -7.13 -3.00
N TRP A 384 11.17 -6.66 -3.00
CA TRP A 384 10.73 -5.58 -2.12
C TRP A 384 10.81 -5.96 -0.64
N ASN A 385 10.37 -7.16 -0.26
CA ASN A 385 10.48 -7.65 1.11
C ASN A 385 11.93 -7.75 1.58
N GLN A 386 12.86 -8.18 0.72
CA GLN A 386 14.28 -8.18 0.99
C GLN A 386 14.81 -6.75 1.21
N TRP A 387 14.44 -5.79 0.35
CA TRP A 387 14.86 -4.40 0.48
C TRP A 387 14.35 -3.70 1.72
N VAL A 388 13.13 -4.01 2.14
CA VAL A 388 12.46 -3.34 3.25
C VAL A 388 12.79 -4.01 4.59
N PHE A 389 12.72 -5.34 4.65
CA PHE A 389 12.84 -6.11 5.90
C PHE A 389 14.16 -6.88 6.02
N GLY A 390 14.92 -7.06 4.94
CA GLY A 390 16.25 -7.69 4.98
C GLY A 390 16.23 -9.21 5.08
N SER A 391 15.09 -9.87 4.88
CA SER A 391 14.95 -11.32 4.94
C SER A 391 14.29 -11.84 3.66
N SER A 392 15.00 -12.67 2.90
CA SER A 392 14.45 -13.41 1.77
C SER A 392 13.92 -14.76 2.28
N ARG A 393 12.63 -15.01 2.14
CA ARG A 393 12.14 -16.38 1.93
C ARG A 393 11.89 -16.46 0.43
N ALA A 394 12.74 -17.15 -0.31
CA ALA A 394 12.67 -17.18 -1.78
C ALA A 394 12.45 -18.61 -2.30
N PRO A 395 11.66 -18.80 -3.37
CA PRO A 395 11.82 -19.84 -4.37
C PRO A 395 12.47 -19.27 -5.66
N ASN A 396 13.37 -20.04 -6.27
CA ASN A 396 14.15 -19.68 -7.46
C ASN A 396 13.35 -19.82 -8.78
N ILE A 397 13.47 -18.86 -9.73
CA ILE A 397 13.23 -19.09 -11.18
C ILE A 397 14.21 -18.28 -12.06
N VAL A 398 14.53 -18.83 -13.24
CA VAL A 398 15.52 -18.41 -14.26
C VAL A 398 14.82 -17.75 -15.45
N SER A 399 15.41 -16.69 -16.03
CA SER A 399 14.83 -15.84 -17.10
C SER A 399 15.42 -16.13 -18.51
N ALA A 400 14.63 -15.91 -19.57
CA ALA A 400 15.08 -15.91 -20.97
C ALA A 400 14.31 -14.87 -21.84
N ASN A 401 15.06 -14.14 -22.68
CA ASN A 401 14.69 -12.92 -23.42
C ASN A 401 13.95 -13.16 -24.76
N ALA A 402 13.23 -12.14 -25.25
CA ALA A 402 12.62 -12.02 -26.59
C ALA A 402 12.63 -10.57 -27.15
N THR A 403 12.12 -10.34 -28.38
CA THR A 403 12.21 -9.10 -29.21
C THR A 403 10.91 -8.74 -30.01
N SER A 404 10.74 -7.45 -30.36
CA SER A 404 9.81 -6.47 -31.02
C SER A 404 8.37 -6.07 -30.53
N VAL A 405 8.08 -4.74 -30.53
CA VAL A 405 7.18 -3.87 -29.68
C VAL A 405 5.83 -3.39 -30.29
N PRO A 406 4.74 -3.25 -29.48
CA PRO A 406 3.93 -2.00 -29.27
C PRO A 406 3.59 -1.70 -27.78
N THR A 407 2.67 -0.76 -27.45
CA THR A 407 2.42 -0.06 -26.15
C THR A 407 2.27 -0.90 -24.85
N VAL A 408 2.71 -0.35 -23.70
CA VAL A 408 2.97 -1.04 -22.40
C VAL A 408 1.81 -1.89 -21.83
N LYS A 409 0.56 -1.38 -21.69
CA LYS A 409 -0.53 -2.13 -21.02
C LYS A 409 -1.10 -3.30 -21.86
N ALA A 410 -1.18 -3.14 -23.18
CA ALA A 410 -1.64 -4.21 -24.08
C ALA A 410 -0.57 -5.30 -24.26
N THR A 411 0.69 -4.88 -24.38
CA THR A 411 1.86 -5.78 -24.46
C THR A 411 2.04 -6.60 -23.20
N LEU A 412 1.77 -6.02 -22.02
CA LEU A 412 1.79 -6.71 -20.73
C LEU A 412 0.81 -7.89 -20.66
N GLN A 413 -0.45 -7.69 -21.05
CA GLN A 413 -1.47 -8.75 -21.02
C GLN A 413 -1.13 -9.88 -21.99
N GLN A 414 -0.56 -9.54 -23.16
CA GLN A 414 -0.11 -10.49 -24.16
C GLN A 414 1.12 -11.29 -23.70
N GLN A 415 2.11 -10.63 -23.08
CA GLN A 415 3.28 -11.29 -22.49
C GLN A 415 2.89 -12.24 -21.34
N ARG A 416 1.97 -11.82 -20.46
CA ARG A 416 1.44 -12.68 -19.38
C ARG A 416 0.66 -13.88 -19.91
N ALA A 417 -0.14 -13.72 -20.96
CA ALA A 417 -0.81 -14.84 -21.60
C ALA A 417 0.21 -15.82 -22.22
N ALA A 418 1.26 -15.31 -22.85
CA ALA A 418 2.32 -16.13 -23.44
C ALA A 418 3.15 -16.89 -22.37
N ARG A 419 3.54 -16.23 -21.26
CA ARG A 419 4.23 -16.90 -20.15
C ARG A 419 3.37 -17.96 -19.48
N ARG A 420 2.07 -17.70 -19.27
CA ARG A 420 1.13 -18.71 -18.75
C ARG A 420 1.06 -19.94 -19.64
N ALA A 421 0.91 -19.75 -20.95
CA ALA A 421 0.92 -20.85 -21.91
C ALA A 421 2.25 -21.63 -21.90
N ALA A 422 3.38 -20.93 -21.77
CA ALA A 422 4.70 -21.56 -21.69
C ALA A 422 4.92 -22.34 -20.38
N LEU A 423 4.45 -21.81 -19.24
CA LEU A 423 4.52 -22.48 -17.93
C LEU A 423 3.59 -23.69 -17.87
N GLU A 424 2.38 -23.60 -18.42
CA GLU A 424 1.46 -24.74 -18.56
C GLU A 424 2.06 -25.84 -19.45
N LEU A 425 2.67 -25.46 -20.57
CA LEU A 425 3.37 -26.40 -21.44
C LEU A 425 4.55 -27.07 -20.71
N ALA A 426 5.36 -26.30 -19.98
CA ALA A 426 6.49 -26.82 -19.21
C ALA A 426 6.03 -27.75 -18.06
N ALA A 427 4.96 -27.40 -17.35
CA ALA A 427 4.36 -28.21 -16.30
C ALA A 427 3.76 -29.52 -16.85
N ASN A 428 3.13 -29.47 -18.03
CA ASN A 428 2.61 -30.64 -18.72
C ASN A 428 3.73 -31.58 -19.19
N ILE A 429 4.86 -31.03 -19.67
CA ILE A 429 6.05 -31.80 -20.04
C ILE A 429 6.69 -32.44 -18.79
N ALA A 430 6.81 -31.69 -17.68
CA ALA A 430 7.33 -32.22 -16.42
C ALA A 430 6.45 -33.35 -15.87
N ASN A 431 5.13 -33.19 -15.83
CA ASN A 431 4.19 -34.24 -15.40
C ASN A 431 4.23 -35.47 -16.32
N ALA A 432 4.39 -35.30 -17.64
CA ALA A 432 4.54 -36.43 -18.56
C ALA A 432 5.84 -37.22 -18.32
N SER A 433 6.92 -36.54 -17.94
CA SER A 433 8.21 -37.18 -17.61
C SER A 433 8.18 -37.95 -16.28
N GLU A 434 7.41 -37.51 -15.29
CA GLU A 434 7.20 -38.25 -14.03
C GLU A 434 6.32 -39.50 -14.21
N ILE A 435 5.29 -39.43 -15.07
CA ILE A 435 4.44 -40.59 -15.38
C ILE A 435 5.21 -41.66 -16.16
N SER A 436 6.11 -41.26 -17.08
CA SER A 436 6.99 -42.20 -17.80
C SER A 436 7.99 -42.89 -16.87
N SER A 437 8.50 -42.18 -15.86
CA SER A 437 9.47 -42.70 -14.88
C SER A 437 8.86 -43.68 -13.87
N SER A 438 7.54 -43.59 -13.60
CA SER A 438 6.84 -44.52 -12.69
C SER A 438 6.37 -45.82 -13.36
N ASN A 439 6.18 -45.84 -14.69
CA ASN A 439 5.78 -47.04 -15.43
C ASN A 439 6.96 -47.94 -15.86
N GLY A 440 8.20 -47.46 -15.80
CA GLY A 440 9.40 -48.23 -16.20
C GLY A 440 9.83 -49.32 -15.22
N ASN A 441 9.27 -49.38 -14.01
CA ASN A 441 9.79 -50.22 -12.92
C ASN A 441 8.85 -51.36 -12.45
N ARG A 442 7.86 -51.75 -13.27
CA ARG A 442 6.88 -52.80 -12.90
C ARG A 442 6.87 -54.08 -13.73
N ASN A 443 7.70 -54.25 -14.75
CA ASN A 443 7.74 -55.49 -15.53
C ASN A 443 9.15 -56.09 -15.66
N THR A 444 9.69 -56.61 -14.56
CA THR A 444 10.73 -57.66 -14.61
C THR A 444 10.57 -58.60 -13.42
N ARG A 445 9.67 -59.57 -13.55
CA ARG A 445 9.73 -60.88 -12.86
C ARG A 445 8.74 -61.84 -13.52
N ASP A 446 9.20 -63.08 -13.66
CA ASP A 446 8.55 -64.30 -14.19
C ASP A 446 8.66 -64.54 -15.71
N VAL A 447 9.03 -65.72 -16.27
CA VAL A 447 9.85 -66.92 -15.93
C VAL A 447 9.79 -67.82 -17.20
N ALA A 448 10.92 -68.47 -17.56
CA ALA A 448 11.12 -69.73 -18.33
C ALA A 448 10.47 -69.91 -19.74
N ASN A 449 11.21 -70.11 -20.84
CA ASN A 449 12.06 -71.24 -21.31
C ASN A 449 11.29 -72.33 -22.11
N THR A 450 11.56 -72.42 -23.43
CA THR A 450 11.73 -73.68 -24.21
C THR A 450 12.47 -73.43 -25.55
N ASN A 451 13.35 -74.38 -25.88
CA ASN A 451 14.39 -74.50 -26.94
C ASN A 451 13.84 -75.14 -28.27
N PRO A 452 14.64 -75.54 -29.29
CA PRO A 452 15.69 -74.89 -30.11
C PRO A 452 15.66 -75.27 -31.63
N ALA A 453 16.63 -74.77 -32.44
CA ALA A 453 17.45 -75.50 -33.45
C ALA A 453 17.57 -74.94 -34.90
N HIS A 454 18.82 -75.05 -35.41
CA HIS A 454 19.36 -75.01 -36.80
C HIS A 454 19.43 -73.65 -37.55
N ASN A 455 20.49 -73.26 -38.26
CA ASN A 455 21.77 -73.88 -38.67
C ASN A 455 22.74 -72.78 -39.18
N PHE A 456 24.00 -72.83 -38.74
CA PHE A 456 25.26 -72.80 -39.51
C PHE A 456 25.38 -71.99 -40.83
N ILE A 457 26.33 -71.03 -40.89
CA ILE A 457 27.59 -71.03 -41.70
C ILE A 457 28.28 -69.64 -41.63
N GLN A 458 29.50 -69.62 -41.09
CA GLN A 458 30.66 -68.74 -41.42
C GLN A 458 31.72 -69.67 -42.06
N PRO A 459 32.84 -69.25 -42.72
CA PRO A 459 33.67 -68.04 -42.51
C PRO A 459 34.18 -67.40 -43.85
N GLU A 460 34.92 -66.29 -43.89
CA GLU A 460 36.39 -66.12 -43.82
C GLU A 460 36.71 -64.60 -43.98
N ALA A 461 37.52 -63.99 -43.11
CA ALA A 461 38.94 -63.60 -43.30
C ALA A 461 39.17 -62.50 -44.37
N ALA A 462 39.94 -61.42 -44.21
CA ALA A 462 41.10 -61.13 -43.35
C ALA A 462 41.36 -59.59 -43.26
N GLU A 463 42.21 -59.19 -42.30
CA GLU A 463 43.33 -58.21 -42.31
C GLU A 463 43.34 -57.03 -43.32
N SER A 464 43.87 -55.82 -43.08
CA SER A 464 44.70 -55.20 -42.03
C SER A 464 44.90 -53.70 -42.38
N SER A 465 45.36 -52.92 -41.39
CA SER A 465 46.41 -51.86 -41.44
C SER A 465 46.32 -50.63 -42.39
N GLU A 466 46.45 -49.44 -41.78
CA GLU A 466 47.48 -48.38 -42.00
C GLU A 466 47.06 -47.29 -43.01
N GLU A 467 46.87 -46.03 -42.59
CA GLU A 467 47.81 -44.92 -42.30
C GLU A 467 47.96 -43.95 -43.50
N ASP A 468 48.11 -42.66 -43.14
CA ASP A 468 48.50 -41.47 -43.92
C ASP A 468 47.52 -40.81 -44.92
N ASP A 469 46.99 -39.63 -44.52
CA ASP A 469 47.44 -38.31 -45.02
C ASP A 469 46.96 -37.16 -44.11
#